data_AF-A0A7W7SHR9-F1
#
_entry.id   AF-A0A7W7SHR9-F1
#
_cell.length_a   1.000
_cell.length_b   1.000
_cell.length_c   1.000
_cell.angle_alpha   90.00
_cell.angle_beta   90.00
_cell.angle_gamma   90.00
#
_symmetry.space_group_name_H-M   'P 1'
#
loop_
_entity.id
_entity.type
_entity.pdbx_description
1 polymer ?
#
loop_
_entity_poly.entity_id
_entity_poly.type
_entity_poly.pdbx_seq_one_letter_code
_entity_poly.pdbx_strand_id
1 'polypeptide(L)'
;MARSVLRDLARQRLSYTNEGYRNALEAVRSLPSSGPLIPRAVGDQELFEAAVFSHLLKPCHFGLHPLRIAAARPYPEHLVLVIDSSYHLVFDVLRDLLPVGDRDGAEVHGVEGLRIRRWRRDGLDLHQPGRRTAIRLIGAPQAIWRRAEQQIANDVDGSLFVPCWRTDPAGWTAGEVSQERDDGSFYVRIARSGAWLASGLLRRVAIFHTTAVPWTADGWRGLSPRLLWKFDLACYPDLPLHMDEVAAALTHSRLGLPVRAHPVSPRFPNVLRLSAINGDEALELHFMRWEAGRQWMIDPDCARTVRRRAETVVARLARQ
;
A
#
# COMPACT_ATOMS: atom_id res chain seq x y z
N MET A 1 -19.48 -15.60 20.16
CA MET A 1 -18.26 -14.94 20.68
C MET A 1 -18.68 -13.88 21.69
N ALA A 2 -18.07 -13.83 22.88
CA ALA A 2 -18.43 -12.85 23.91
C ALA A 2 -18.18 -11.40 23.44
N ARG A 3 -18.98 -10.44 23.94
CA ARG A 3 -18.90 -9.03 23.52
C ARG A 3 -17.55 -8.39 23.81
N SER A 4 -16.88 -8.76 24.91
CA SER A 4 -15.52 -8.30 25.24
C SER A 4 -14.51 -8.74 24.18
N VAL A 5 -14.50 -10.02 23.84
CA VAL A 5 -13.61 -10.62 22.83
C VAL A 5 -13.75 -9.91 21.48
N LEU A 6 -14.97 -9.65 21.01
CA LEU A 6 -15.18 -8.91 19.75
C LEU A 6 -14.57 -7.50 19.77
N ARG A 7 -14.68 -6.80 20.91
CA ARG A 7 -14.10 -5.45 21.04
C ARG A 7 -12.58 -5.48 20.99
N ASP A 8 -11.97 -6.49 21.60
CA ASP A 8 -10.52 -6.63 21.64
C ASP A 8 -9.97 -7.04 20.27
N LEU A 9 -10.61 -7.99 19.59
CA LEU A 9 -10.26 -8.34 18.20
C LEU A 9 -10.39 -7.14 17.25
N ALA A 10 -11.43 -6.32 17.42
CA ALA A 10 -11.58 -5.10 16.63
C ALA A 10 -10.44 -4.11 16.90
N ARG A 11 -10.05 -3.91 18.16
CA ARG A 11 -8.90 -3.05 18.52
C ARG A 11 -7.58 -3.58 17.95
N GLN A 12 -7.37 -4.89 17.99
CA GLN A 12 -6.18 -5.50 17.39
C GLN A 12 -6.17 -5.30 15.87
N ARG A 13 -7.30 -5.54 15.18
CA ARG A 13 -7.39 -5.31 13.73
C ARG A 13 -7.11 -3.84 13.37
N LEU A 14 -7.57 -2.89 14.19
CA LEU A 14 -7.31 -1.46 14.00
C LEU A 14 -5.82 -1.11 14.00
N SER A 15 -4.99 -1.76 14.82
CA SER A 15 -3.55 -1.45 14.85
C SER A 15 -2.81 -1.88 13.58
N TYR A 16 -3.45 -2.64 12.68
CA TYR A 16 -2.86 -3.08 11.41
C TYR A 16 -3.46 -2.35 10.22
N THR A 17 -4.69 -1.85 10.36
CA THR A 17 -5.50 -1.34 9.25
C THR A 17 -5.83 0.15 9.38
N ASN A 18 -5.79 0.68 10.60
CA ASN A 18 -6.22 2.04 10.98
C ASN A 18 -7.62 2.44 10.46
N GLU A 19 -8.49 1.46 10.23
CA GLU A 19 -9.87 1.74 9.81
C GLU A 19 -10.70 2.37 10.95
N GLY A 20 -11.97 2.71 10.69
CA GLY A 20 -12.84 3.17 11.78
C GLY A 20 -13.21 2.00 12.71
N TYR A 21 -13.31 2.23 14.02
CA TYR A 21 -13.69 1.18 14.98
C TYR A 21 -14.98 0.43 14.61
N ARG A 22 -15.98 1.15 14.08
CA ARG A 22 -17.23 0.53 13.59
C ARG A 22 -16.97 -0.45 12.44
N ASN A 23 -16.13 -0.08 11.48
CA ASN A 23 -15.76 -0.93 10.34
C ASN A 23 -14.96 -2.15 10.80
N ALA A 24 -13.99 -1.96 11.70
CA ALA A 24 -13.24 -3.08 12.27
C ALA A 24 -14.16 -4.06 13.02
N LEU A 25 -15.10 -3.54 13.81
CA LEU A 25 -16.07 -4.36 14.54
C LEU A 25 -17.01 -5.12 13.58
N GLU A 26 -17.48 -4.47 12.52
CA GLU A 26 -18.31 -5.11 11.50
C GLU A 26 -17.54 -6.19 10.74
N ALA A 27 -16.31 -5.92 10.34
CA ALA A 27 -15.43 -6.89 9.67
C ALA A 27 -15.15 -8.10 10.57
N VAL A 28 -14.84 -7.89 11.86
CA VAL A 28 -14.62 -9.00 12.80
C VAL A 28 -15.88 -9.85 12.99
N ARG A 29 -17.07 -9.24 12.93
CA ARG A 29 -18.35 -9.98 13.03
C ARG A 29 -18.67 -10.82 11.79
N SER A 30 -18.25 -10.37 10.61
CA SER A 30 -18.53 -11.08 9.34
C SER A 30 -17.50 -12.16 9.03
N LEU A 31 -16.34 -12.17 9.71
CA LEU A 31 -15.30 -13.18 9.51
C LEU A 31 -15.60 -14.49 10.23
N PRO A 32 -15.20 -15.64 9.66
CA PRO A 32 -15.21 -16.93 10.37
C PRO A 32 -14.40 -16.85 11.68
N SER A 33 -14.88 -17.50 12.73
CA SER A 33 -14.27 -17.39 14.08
C SER A 33 -12.81 -17.87 14.14
N SER A 34 -12.42 -18.81 13.27
CA SER A 34 -11.07 -19.37 13.16
C SER A 34 -10.23 -18.76 12.03
N GLY A 35 -10.80 -17.83 11.24
CA GLY A 35 -10.10 -17.21 10.12
C GLY A 35 -9.09 -16.13 10.55
N PRO A 36 -8.20 -15.72 9.63
CA PRO A 36 -7.33 -14.57 9.85
C PRO A 36 -8.19 -13.31 10.05
N LEU A 37 -7.79 -12.46 10.99
CA LEU A 37 -8.52 -11.22 11.27
C LEU A 37 -8.39 -10.21 10.14
N ILE A 38 -7.36 -10.34 9.30
CA ILE A 38 -7.18 -9.60 8.06
C ILE A 38 -7.22 -10.62 6.93
N PRO A 39 -8.29 -10.66 6.12
CA PRO A 39 -8.39 -11.65 5.04
C PRO A 39 -7.25 -11.47 4.05
N ARG A 40 -6.83 -12.57 3.43
CA ARG A 40 -5.84 -12.58 2.33
C ARG A 40 -6.57 -12.40 0.99
N ALA A 41 -5.95 -11.71 0.05
CA ALA A 41 -6.36 -11.75 -1.35
C ALA A 41 -5.97 -13.13 -1.95
N VAL A 42 -6.66 -13.55 -3.00
CA VAL A 42 -6.28 -14.77 -3.75
C VAL A 42 -6.44 -14.52 -5.25
N GLY A 43 -5.68 -15.26 -6.06
CA GLY A 43 -5.75 -15.19 -7.53
C GLY A 43 -5.50 -13.78 -8.07
N ASP A 44 -6.35 -13.35 -9.01
CA ASP A 44 -6.23 -12.04 -9.67
C ASP A 44 -6.22 -10.86 -8.69
N GLN A 45 -6.99 -10.93 -7.60
CA GLN A 45 -7.05 -9.84 -6.61
C GLN A 45 -5.70 -9.67 -5.89
N GLU A 46 -4.97 -10.76 -5.64
CA GLU A 46 -3.65 -10.70 -5.00
C GLU A 46 -2.62 -10.02 -5.91
N LEU A 47 -2.60 -10.41 -7.19
CA LEU A 47 -1.75 -9.81 -8.21
C LEU A 47 -2.09 -8.34 -8.43
N PHE A 48 -3.39 -8.02 -8.48
CA PHE A 48 -3.87 -6.66 -8.66
C PHE A 48 -3.49 -5.74 -7.50
N GLU A 49 -3.67 -6.18 -6.26
CA GLU A 49 -3.24 -5.43 -5.08
C GLU A 49 -1.72 -5.25 -5.03
N ALA A 50 -0.94 -6.26 -5.44
CA ALA A 50 0.51 -6.17 -5.50
C ALA A 50 0.98 -5.14 -6.54
N ALA A 51 0.37 -5.13 -7.73
CA ALA A 51 0.65 -4.15 -8.77
C ALA A 51 0.32 -2.73 -8.27
N VAL A 52 -0.88 -2.53 -7.73
CA VAL A 52 -1.29 -1.26 -7.14
C VAL A 52 -0.32 -0.82 -6.07
N PHE A 53 0.09 -1.72 -5.17
CA PHE A 53 1.05 -1.37 -4.13
C PHE A 53 2.38 -0.92 -4.72
N SER A 54 2.94 -1.65 -5.68
CA SER A 54 4.21 -1.32 -6.35
C SER A 54 4.23 0.10 -6.90
N HIS A 55 3.12 0.55 -7.48
CA HIS A 55 3.00 1.89 -8.06
C HIS A 55 2.87 2.98 -6.99
N LEU A 56 2.34 2.65 -5.82
CA LEU A 56 2.21 3.59 -4.70
C LEU A 56 3.50 3.79 -3.89
N LEU A 57 4.53 2.95 -4.09
CA LEU A 57 5.78 2.97 -3.31
C LEU A 57 6.77 4.09 -3.68
N LYS A 58 6.45 4.96 -4.64
CA LYS A 58 7.32 6.07 -5.05
C LYS A 58 6.58 7.41 -4.94
N PRO A 59 6.25 7.88 -3.73
CA PRO A 59 5.48 9.10 -3.58
C PRO A 59 6.28 10.33 -4.04
N CYS A 60 5.70 11.14 -4.92
CA CYS A 60 6.27 12.44 -5.28
C CYS A 60 6.03 13.50 -4.20
N HIS A 61 4.85 13.48 -3.56
CA HIS A 61 4.51 14.33 -2.43
C HIS A 61 4.30 13.51 -1.15
N PHE A 62 4.77 14.04 -0.02
CA PHE A 62 4.54 13.43 1.28
C PHE A 62 3.14 13.73 1.80
N GLY A 63 2.51 12.69 2.33
CA GLY A 63 1.20 12.79 2.96
C GLY A 63 1.29 12.95 4.47
N LEU A 64 0.13 13.03 5.10
CA LEU A 64 0.05 12.85 6.54
C LEU A 64 0.53 11.45 6.89
N HIS A 65 0.20 10.43 6.10
CA HIS A 65 0.56 9.03 6.37
C HIS A 65 1.63 8.52 5.39
N PRO A 66 2.50 7.59 5.80
CA PRO A 66 3.40 6.89 4.89
C PRO A 66 2.62 6.32 3.70
N LEU A 67 3.20 6.42 2.51
CA LEU A 67 2.57 6.01 1.25
C LEU A 67 1.26 6.74 0.91
N ARG A 68 0.92 7.81 1.65
CA ARG A 68 -0.30 8.62 1.50
C ARG A 68 -1.59 7.86 1.84
N ILE A 69 -1.47 6.73 2.56
CA ILE A 69 -2.59 5.85 2.91
C ILE A 69 -2.86 5.96 4.41
N ALA A 70 -3.96 6.61 4.75
CA ALA A 70 -4.41 6.74 6.14
C ALA A 70 -4.92 5.42 6.72
N ALA A 71 -5.57 4.58 5.90
CA ALA A 71 -6.12 3.31 6.35
C ALA A 71 -6.35 2.34 5.19
N ALA A 72 -6.38 1.05 5.51
CA ALA A 72 -6.81 -0.03 4.63
C ALA A 72 -8.04 -0.71 5.24
N ARG A 73 -9.04 -1.07 4.44
CA ARG A 73 -10.18 -1.90 4.86
C ARG A 73 -10.20 -3.16 4.02
N PRO A 74 -9.51 -4.22 4.46
CA PRO A 74 -9.39 -5.45 3.69
C PRO A 74 -10.66 -6.31 3.83
N TYR A 75 -11.17 -6.73 2.68
CA TYR A 75 -12.21 -7.75 2.52
C TYR A 75 -11.65 -8.92 1.68
N PRO A 76 -12.31 -10.09 1.63
CA PRO A 76 -11.82 -11.20 0.80
C PRO A 76 -11.65 -10.81 -0.67
N GLU A 77 -12.70 -10.26 -1.28
CA GLU A 77 -12.78 -10.01 -2.73
C GLU A 77 -12.38 -8.58 -3.16
N HIS A 78 -12.12 -7.68 -2.19
CA HIS A 78 -11.77 -6.30 -2.52
C HIS A 78 -11.03 -5.62 -1.37
N LEU A 79 -10.43 -4.48 -1.68
CA LEU A 79 -9.73 -3.64 -0.72
C LEU A 79 -10.21 -2.19 -0.82
N VAL A 80 -10.46 -1.54 0.32
CA VAL A 80 -10.69 -0.10 0.36
C VAL A 80 -9.44 0.58 0.92
N LEU A 81 -8.90 1.56 0.21
CA LEU A 81 -7.81 2.41 0.66
C LEU A 81 -8.35 3.80 0.97
N VAL A 82 -8.01 4.31 2.15
CA VAL A 82 -8.29 5.70 2.54
C VAL A 82 -7.03 6.51 2.25
N ILE A 83 -7.10 7.35 1.24
CA ILE A 83 -6.02 8.23 0.80
C ILE A 83 -6.13 9.56 1.54
N ASP A 84 -5.00 10.16 1.86
CA ASP A 84 -4.95 11.51 2.41
C ASP A 84 -5.66 12.50 1.48
N SER A 85 -6.51 13.37 2.03
CA SER A 85 -7.56 14.07 1.29
C SER A 85 -7.11 15.28 0.46
N SER A 86 -5.81 15.58 0.43
CA SER A 86 -5.26 16.71 -0.33
C SER A 86 -5.32 16.45 -1.83
N TYR A 87 -5.61 17.49 -2.62
CA TYR A 87 -5.64 17.41 -4.07
C TYR A 87 -4.35 16.84 -4.66
N HIS A 88 -3.19 17.30 -4.20
CA HIS A 88 -1.89 16.85 -4.74
C HIS A 88 -1.64 15.36 -4.48
N LEU A 89 -2.08 14.85 -3.33
CA LEU A 89 -1.92 13.44 -2.97
C LEU A 89 -2.87 12.55 -3.77
N VAL A 90 -4.13 12.99 -3.95
CA VAL A 90 -5.10 12.34 -4.82
C VAL A 90 -4.62 12.32 -6.28
N PHE A 91 -4.09 13.46 -6.76
CA PHE A 91 -3.52 13.58 -8.09
C PHE A 91 -2.36 12.62 -8.30
N ASP A 92 -1.38 12.59 -7.40
CA ASP A 92 -0.25 11.68 -7.53
C ASP A 92 -0.71 10.22 -7.50
N VAL A 93 -1.62 9.84 -6.58
CA VAL A 93 -2.13 8.47 -6.51
C VAL A 93 -2.79 8.05 -7.82
N LEU A 94 -3.60 8.91 -8.43
CA LEU A 94 -4.19 8.61 -9.73
C LEU A 94 -3.15 8.57 -10.84
N ARG A 95 -2.18 9.49 -10.86
CA ARG A 95 -1.11 9.52 -11.87
C ARG A 95 -0.25 8.26 -11.81
N ASP A 96 0.06 7.79 -10.61
CA ASP A 96 0.90 6.60 -10.40
C ASP A 96 0.17 5.32 -10.82
N LEU A 97 -1.17 5.31 -10.76
CA LEU A 97 -2.02 4.12 -10.99
C LEU A 97 -2.63 4.04 -12.40
N LEU A 98 -3.11 5.15 -12.96
CA LEU A 98 -3.85 5.13 -14.22
C LEU A 98 -2.91 4.81 -15.40
N PRO A 99 -3.23 3.81 -16.24
CA PRO A 99 -2.30 3.31 -17.24
C PRO A 99 -2.15 4.27 -18.43
N VAL A 100 -0.93 4.74 -18.68
CA VAL A 100 -0.55 5.49 -19.89
C VAL A 100 0.38 4.63 -20.73
N GLY A 101 0.11 4.52 -22.02
CA GLY A 101 0.98 3.85 -22.99
C GLY A 101 1.72 4.85 -23.84
N ASP A 102 2.88 4.50 -24.37
CA ASP A 102 3.43 5.20 -25.53
C ASP A 102 2.52 5.01 -26.78
N ARG A 103 2.68 5.87 -27.79
CA ARG A 103 1.86 5.77 -29.02
C ARG A 103 2.09 4.48 -29.80
N ASP A 104 3.29 3.92 -29.70
CA ASP A 104 3.67 2.70 -30.41
C ASP A 104 3.25 1.43 -29.66
N GLY A 105 2.76 1.57 -28.41
CA GLY A 105 2.29 0.49 -27.55
C GLY A 105 3.40 -0.42 -27.03
N ALA A 106 4.65 0.02 -27.04
CA ALA A 106 5.81 -0.74 -26.59
C ALA A 106 5.98 -0.69 -25.06
N GLU A 107 5.61 0.42 -24.41
CA GLU A 107 5.69 0.57 -22.96
C GLU A 107 4.40 1.15 -22.37
N VAL A 108 3.92 0.53 -21.30
CA VAL A 108 2.81 1.02 -20.48
C VAL A 108 3.33 1.33 -19.08
N HIS A 109 3.08 2.56 -18.63
CA HIS A 109 3.26 2.99 -17.25
C HIS A 109 1.92 2.96 -16.51
N GLY A 110 1.95 2.88 -15.18
CA GLY A 110 0.76 2.69 -14.36
C GLY A 110 0.38 1.21 -14.20
N VAL A 111 -0.78 0.92 -13.63
CA VAL A 111 -1.26 -0.45 -13.43
C VAL A 111 -2.00 -0.90 -14.69
N GLU A 112 -1.47 -1.92 -15.36
CA GLU A 112 -2.03 -2.43 -16.62
C GLU A 112 -3.48 -2.90 -16.45
N GLY A 113 -4.33 -2.54 -17.40
CA GLY A 113 -5.75 -2.90 -17.41
C GLY A 113 -6.59 -2.19 -16.35
N LEU A 114 -6.01 -1.29 -15.53
CA LEU A 114 -6.78 -0.57 -14.52
C LEU A 114 -7.79 0.38 -15.18
N ARG A 115 -9.05 0.27 -14.76
CA ARG A 115 -10.15 1.14 -15.20
C ARG A 115 -10.92 1.70 -14.02
N ILE A 116 -11.45 2.91 -14.21
CA ILE A 116 -12.42 3.50 -13.29
C ILE A 116 -13.78 2.87 -13.57
N ARG A 117 -14.23 2.00 -12.66
CA ARG A 117 -15.53 1.33 -12.77
C ARG A 117 -16.67 2.30 -12.49
N ARG A 118 -16.53 3.08 -11.42
CA ARG A 118 -17.59 3.94 -10.90
C ARG A 118 -17.04 5.03 -10.02
N TRP A 119 -17.60 6.23 -10.18
CA TRP A 119 -17.40 7.33 -9.24
C TRP A 119 -18.29 7.19 -8.00
N ARG A 120 -17.74 7.54 -6.83
CA ARG A 120 -18.43 7.60 -5.55
C ARG A 120 -18.43 9.03 -5.02
N ARG A 121 -19.26 9.32 -4.03
CA ARG A 121 -19.34 10.64 -3.39
C ARG A 121 -18.01 11.07 -2.77
N ASP A 122 -17.26 10.11 -2.24
CA ASP A 122 -16.04 10.27 -1.46
C ASP A 122 -14.84 9.54 -2.07
N GLY A 123 -14.92 9.17 -3.36
CA GLY A 123 -13.94 8.27 -3.96
C GLY A 123 -14.28 7.76 -5.36
N LEU A 124 -13.64 6.64 -5.71
CA LEU A 124 -13.94 5.85 -6.91
C LEU A 124 -13.67 4.36 -6.67
N ASP A 125 -14.32 3.52 -7.48
CA ASP A 125 -14.02 2.10 -7.59
C ASP A 125 -13.16 1.85 -8.84
N LEU A 126 -12.13 1.04 -8.68
CA LEU A 126 -11.17 0.61 -9.69
C LEU A 126 -11.24 -0.91 -9.88
N HIS A 127 -11.00 -1.39 -11.10
CA HIS A 127 -10.87 -2.82 -11.42
C HIS A 127 -10.02 -3.06 -12.67
N GLN A 128 -9.71 -4.32 -12.95
CA GLN A 128 -9.27 -4.80 -14.26
C GLN A 128 -10.42 -5.51 -15.00
N PRO A 129 -10.82 -5.07 -16.21
CA PRO A 129 -11.86 -5.73 -17.01
C PRO A 129 -11.55 -7.21 -17.24
N GLY A 130 -12.59 -8.05 -17.20
CA GLY A 130 -12.46 -9.51 -17.37
C GLY A 130 -11.94 -10.27 -16.15
N ARG A 131 -11.50 -9.57 -15.09
CA ARG A 131 -10.95 -10.18 -13.87
C ARG A 131 -11.82 -9.89 -12.64
N ARG A 132 -11.75 -10.77 -11.65
CA ARG A 132 -12.40 -10.55 -10.34
C ARG A 132 -11.52 -9.70 -9.44
N THR A 133 -11.39 -8.43 -9.81
CA THR A 133 -10.55 -7.46 -9.10
C THR A 133 -11.34 -6.23 -8.68
N ALA A 134 -11.05 -5.71 -7.49
CA ALA A 134 -11.70 -4.50 -7.00
C ALA A 134 -10.85 -3.79 -5.93
N ILE A 135 -10.57 -2.52 -6.18
CA ILE A 135 -10.06 -1.59 -5.16
C ILE A 135 -10.95 -0.36 -5.15
N ARG A 136 -11.27 0.13 -3.96
CA ARG A 136 -11.92 1.42 -3.77
C ARG A 136 -10.94 2.40 -3.17
N LEU A 137 -10.74 3.54 -3.82
CA LEU A 137 -10.00 4.67 -3.27
C LEU A 137 -11.01 5.68 -2.72
N ILE A 138 -10.89 6.02 -1.43
CA ILE A 138 -11.72 7.05 -0.76
C ILE A 138 -10.83 8.04 -0.01
N GLY A 139 -11.41 9.13 0.48
CA GLY A 139 -10.74 10.07 1.38
C GLY A 139 -10.90 11.54 0.97
N ALA A 140 -11.24 11.79 -0.30
CA ALA A 140 -11.54 13.12 -0.82
C ALA A 140 -12.91 13.16 -1.50
N PRO A 141 -13.59 14.32 -1.54
CA PRO A 141 -14.83 14.48 -2.31
C PRO A 141 -14.65 14.12 -3.79
N GLN A 142 -15.70 13.59 -4.42
CA GLN A 142 -15.73 13.20 -5.83
C GLN A 142 -15.15 14.26 -6.78
N ALA A 143 -15.43 15.54 -6.52
CA ALA A 143 -14.95 16.66 -7.34
C ALA A 143 -13.41 16.73 -7.39
N ILE A 144 -12.73 16.39 -6.29
CA ILE A 144 -11.25 16.37 -6.24
C ILE A 144 -10.72 15.24 -7.11
N TRP A 145 -11.28 14.03 -6.99
CA TRP A 145 -10.85 12.89 -7.80
C TRP A 145 -11.08 13.11 -9.30
N ARG A 146 -12.25 13.66 -9.67
CA ARG A 146 -12.55 14.00 -11.07
C ARG A 146 -11.63 15.08 -11.62
N ARG A 147 -11.34 16.10 -10.81
CA ARG A 147 -10.41 17.17 -11.20
C ARG A 147 -9.01 16.59 -11.44
N ALA A 148 -8.53 15.73 -10.54
CA ALA A 148 -7.24 15.08 -10.68
C ALA A 148 -7.16 14.21 -11.95
N GLU A 149 -8.16 13.37 -12.18
CA GLU A 149 -8.24 12.53 -13.39
C GLU A 149 -8.29 13.35 -14.68
N GLN A 150 -9.06 14.44 -14.69
CA GLN A 150 -9.09 15.34 -15.84
C GLN A 150 -7.77 16.06 -16.08
N GLN A 151 -7.06 16.47 -15.02
CA GLN A 151 -5.74 17.06 -15.16
C GLN A 151 -4.75 16.06 -15.77
N ILE A 152 -4.75 14.81 -15.29
CA ILE A 152 -3.89 13.75 -15.85
C ILE A 152 -4.20 13.55 -17.34
N ALA A 153 -5.48 13.52 -17.72
CA ALA A 153 -5.85 13.41 -19.12
C ALA A 153 -5.35 14.59 -19.97
N ASN A 154 -5.48 15.82 -19.48
CA ASN A 154 -4.95 17.00 -20.16
C ASN A 154 -3.43 16.95 -20.32
N ASP A 155 -2.71 16.47 -19.29
CA ASP A 155 -1.25 16.33 -19.32
C ASP A 155 -0.83 15.28 -20.36
N VAL A 156 -1.60 14.19 -20.50
CA VAL A 156 -1.35 13.13 -21.49
C VAL A 156 -1.68 13.58 -22.91
N ASP A 157 -2.81 14.26 -23.13
CA ASP A 157 -3.23 14.74 -24.45
C ASP A 157 -2.19 15.69 -25.09
N GLY A 158 -1.43 16.42 -24.27
CA GLY A 158 -0.32 17.29 -24.70
C GLY A 158 1.01 16.57 -24.94
N SER A 159 1.06 15.24 -24.85
CA SER A 159 2.30 14.45 -24.81
C SER A 159 2.38 13.38 -25.91
N LEU A 160 3.44 12.56 -25.85
CA LEU A 160 3.61 11.37 -26.69
C LEU A 160 2.93 10.11 -26.12
N PHE A 161 2.16 10.25 -25.04
CA PHE A 161 1.47 9.15 -24.38
C PHE A 161 -0.02 9.07 -24.77
N VAL A 162 -0.63 7.92 -24.51
CA VAL A 162 -2.02 7.58 -24.76
C VAL A 162 -2.67 7.17 -23.43
N PRO A 163 -3.82 7.75 -23.05
CA PRO A 163 -4.47 7.44 -21.78
C PRO A 163 -5.25 6.12 -21.88
N CYS A 164 -4.57 4.97 -21.69
CA CYS A 164 -5.17 3.64 -21.89
C CYS A 164 -6.48 3.45 -21.12
N TRP A 165 -6.62 4.03 -19.92
CA TRP A 165 -7.85 3.93 -19.13
C TRP A 165 -9.08 4.60 -19.77
N ARG A 166 -8.87 5.56 -20.68
CA ARG A 166 -9.93 6.22 -21.46
C ARG A 166 -10.08 5.64 -22.85
N THR A 167 -8.98 5.20 -23.46
CA THR A 167 -8.99 4.68 -24.84
C THR A 167 -9.83 3.42 -24.97
N ASP A 168 -9.72 2.48 -24.02
CA ASP A 168 -10.60 1.31 -23.94
C ASP A 168 -11.14 1.11 -22.53
N PRO A 169 -12.25 1.79 -22.16
CA PRO A 169 -12.79 1.73 -20.80
C PRO A 169 -13.35 0.35 -20.40
N ALA A 170 -13.65 -0.51 -21.38
CA ALA A 170 -14.29 -1.81 -21.16
C ALA A 170 -13.33 -3.00 -21.35
N GLY A 171 -12.15 -2.77 -21.92
CA GLY A 171 -11.16 -3.78 -22.24
C GLY A 171 -9.74 -3.32 -21.94
N TRP A 172 -8.78 -3.99 -22.58
CA TRP A 172 -7.35 -3.76 -22.44
C TRP A 172 -6.81 -3.28 -23.78
N THR A 173 -5.94 -2.27 -23.79
CA THR A 173 -5.28 -1.83 -25.02
C THR A 173 -4.26 -2.86 -25.48
N ALA A 174 -3.87 -2.82 -26.76
CA ALA A 174 -2.89 -3.77 -27.31
C ALA A 174 -1.54 -3.74 -26.57
N GLY A 175 -1.07 -2.55 -26.17
CA GLY A 175 0.15 -2.38 -25.39
C GLY A 175 0.03 -3.01 -24.00
N GLU A 176 -1.09 -2.80 -23.30
CA GLU A 176 -1.35 -3.44 -22.00
C GLU A 176 -1.36 -4.97 -22.13
N VAL A 177 -2.01 -5.52 -23.16
CA VAL A 177 -2.04 -6.97 -23.42
C VAL A 177 -0.64 -7.51 -23.74
N SER A 178 0.15 -6.77 -24.52
CA SER A 178 1.53 -7.17 -24.87
C SER A 178 2.41 -7.24 -23.63
N GLN A 179 2.40 -6.19 -22.81
CA GLN A 179 3.18 -6.09 -21.58
C GLN A 179 2.74 -7.12 -20.53
N GLU A 180 1.44 -7.36 -20.40
CA GLU A 180 0.90 -8.42 -19.53
C GLU A 180 1.37 -9.81 -19.98
N ARG A 181 1.49 -10.03 -21.30
CA ARG A 181 1.89 -11.31 -21.91
C ARG A 181 3.39 -11.55 -21.93
N ASP A 182 4.23 -10.57 -21.59
CA ASP A 182 5.68 -10.76 -21.38
C ASP A 182 6.00 -11.55 -20.09
N ASP A 183 5.14 -12.53 -19.79
CA ASP A 183 5.08 -13.41 -18.64
C ASP A 183 6.29 -14.34 -18.50
N GLY A 184 7.11 -14.44 -19.54
CA GLY A 184 8.31 -15.26 -19.57
C GLY A 184 9.51 -14.60 -18.89
N SER A 185 9.50 -13.28 -18.70
CA SER A 185 10.67 -12.59 -18.16
C SER A 185 10.91 -13.01 -16.70
N PHE A 186 12.19 -13.20 -16.36
CA PHE A 186 12.62 -13.58 -15.01
C PHE A 186 12.07 -12.62 -13.93
N TYR A 187 11.99 -11.31 -14.26
CA TYR A 187 11.50 -10.27 -13.36
C TYR A 187 9.99 -10.34 -13.13
N VAL A 188 9.18 -10.62 -14.15
CA VAL A 188 7.72 -10.80 -14.00
C VAL A 188 7.43 -12.00 -13.10
N ARG A 189 8.18 -13.10 -13.26
CA ARG A 189 8.05 -14.28 -12.40
C ARG A 189 8.36 -13.99 -10.93
N ILE A 190 9.42 -13.23 -10.64
CA ILE A 190 9.74 -12.81 -9.27
C ILE A 190 8.65 -11.89 -8.71
N ALA A 191 8.17 -10.93 -9.51
CA ALA A 191 7.10 -10.03 -9.07
C ALA A 191 5.83 -10.80 -8.70
N ARG A 192 5.46 -11.82 -9.50
CA ARG A 192 4.33 -12.70 -9.23
C ARG A 192 4.54 -13.57 -7.99
N SER A 193 5.74 -14.13 -7.79
CA SER A 193 6.01 -14.95 -6.60
C SER A 193 5.92 -14.13 -5.30
N GLY A 194 6.25 -12.84 -5.36
CA GLY A 194 6.14 -11.93 -4.23
C GLY A 194 4.82 -11.17 -4.09
N ALA A 195 3.79 -11.48 -4.88
CA ALA A 195 2.52 -10.76 -4.85
C ALA A 195 1.77 -10.89 -3.51
N TRP A 196 1.80 -12.09 -2.91
CA TRP A 196 1.18 -12.36 -1.60
C TRP A 196 1.73 -11.45 -0.50
N LEU A 197 3.03 -11.14 -0.56
CA LEU A 197 3.72 -10.30 0.41
C LEU A 197 3.32 -8.84 0.23
N ALA A 198 3.32 -8.35 -1.02
CA ALA A 198 2.89 -7.00 -1.36
C ALA A 198 1.41 -6.73 -1.01
N SER A 199 0.50 -7.59 -1.46
CA SER A 199 -0.92 -7.51 -1.11
C SER A 199 -1.11 -7.61 0.41
N GLY A 200 -0.42 -8.56 1.06
CA GLY A 200 -0.46 -8.74 2.50
C GLY A 200 -0.03 -7.49 3.29
N LEU A 201 1.06 -6.85 2.86
CA LEU A 201 1.56 -5.59 3.42
C LEU A 201 0.59 -4.43 3.16
N LEU A 202 0.07 -4.29 1.95
CA LEU A 202 -0.90 -3.24 1.61
C LEU A 202 -2.16 -3.33 2.48
N ARG A 203 -2.67 -4.54 2.72
CA ARG A 203 -3.80 -4.78 3.65
C ARG A 203 -3.48 -4.47 5.12
N ARG A 204 -2.20 -4.33 5.46
CA ARG A 204 -1.65 -4.02 6.80
C ARG A 204 -0.84 -2.73 6.81
N VAL A 205 -1.04 -1.86 5.80
CA VAL A 205 -0.17 -0.71 5.56
C VAL A 205 -0.08 0.23 6.76
N ALA A 206 -1.11 0.22 7.61
CA ALA A 206 -1.11 1.05 8.80
C ALA A 206 -0.09 0.63 9.86
N ILE A 207 0.53 -0.56 9.80
CA ILE A 207 1.68 -0.89 10.65
C ILE A 207 2.76 0.21 10.51
N PHE A 208 2.92 0.80 9.32
CA PHE A 208 3.90 1.86 9.11
C PHE A 208 3.60 3.10 9.94
N HIS A 209 2.36 3.57 10.10
CA HIS A 209 2.09 4.76 10.96
C HIS A 209 1.50 4.47 12.34
N THR A 210 1.23 3.21 12.65
CA THR A 210 0.76 2.81 13.98
C THR A 210 1.83 2.12 14.79
N THR A 211 2.92 1.63 14.18
CA THR A 211 3.99 0.91 14.88
C THR A 211 5.37 1.43 14.48
N ALA A 212 5.74 1.39 13.20
CA ALA A 212 7.09 1.77 12.73
C ALA A 212 7.36 3.29 12.75
N VAL A 213 6.29 4.08 12.59
CA VAL A 213 6.25 5.55 12.53
C VAL A 213 7.37 6.26 11.75
N PRO A 214 7.69 5.83 10.52
CA PRO A 214 8.47 6.67 9.66
C PRO A 214 7.61 7.88 9.22
N TRP A 215 8.28 8.98 8.90
CA TRP A 215 7.61 10.15 8.35
C TRP A 215 7.36 10.00 6.84
N THR A 216 8.12 9.15 6.15
CA THR A 216 7.77 8.63 4.80
C THR A 216 8.29 7.21 4.63
N ALA A 217 7.71 6.49 3.67
CA ALA A 217 8.20 5.20 3.23
C ALA A 217 8.28 5.19 1.71
N ASP A 218 9.29 4.51 1.19
CA ASP A 218 9.36 4.10 -0.20
C ASP A 218 9.66 2.59 -0.28
N GLY A 219 9.67 2.06 -1.50
CA GLY A 219 10.04 0.67 -1.68
C GLY A 219 10.14 0.26 -3.14
N TRP A 220 10.70 -0.92 -3.34
CA TRP A 220 10.87 -1.50 -4.66
C TRP A 220 10.81 -3.02 -4.62
N ARG A 221 10.44 -3.57 -5.77
CA ARG A 221 10.56 -5.00 -6.06
C ARG A 221 12.04 -5.38 -6.04
N GLY A 222 12.37 -6.43 -5.33
CA GLY A 222 13.71 -6.97 -5.40
C GLY A 222 13.94 -7.70 -6.73
N LEU A 223 15.22 -7.80 -7.11
CA LEU A 223 15.63 -8.35 -8.40
C LEU A 223 16.08 -9.82 -8.30
N SER A 224 15.75 -10.49 -7.18
CA SER A 224 16.17 -11.87 -6.95
C SER A 224 15.08 -12.69 -6.24
N PRO A 225 15.03 -14.03 -6.42
CA PRO A 225 14.08 -14.88 -5.72
C PRO A 225 14.25 -14.88 -4.19
N ARG A 226 15.42 -14.44 -3.68
CA ARG A 226 15.71 -14.36 -2.24
C ARG A 226 15.36 -13.03 -1.63
N LEU A 227 15.03 -12.02 -2.42
CA LEU A 227 14.61 -10.70 -1.96
C LEU A 227 13.46 -10.25 -2.85
N LEU A 228 12.24 -10.41 -2.36
CA LEU A 228 11.04 -10.06 -3.13
C LEU A 228 10.75 -8.57 -3.05
N TRP A 229 10.95 -7.98 -1.86
CA TRP A 229 10.63 -6.59 -1.60
C TRP A 229 11.63 -5.97 -0.64
N LYS A 230 11.96 -4.70 -0.91
CA LYS A 230 12.72 -3.85 0.00
C LYS A 230 11.97 -2.53 0.17
N PHE A 231 11.95 -2.04 1.41
CA PHE A 231 11.37 -0.76 1.78
C PHE A 231 12.41 0.07 2.52
N ASP A 232 12.51 1.34 2.17
CA ASP A 232 13.22 2.28 3.02
C ASP A 232 12.21 3.14 3.79
N LEU A 233 12.37 3.17 5.11
CA LEU A 233 11.52 3.84 6.06
C LEU A 233 12.29 5.01 6.64
N ALA A 234 11.93 6.24 6.25
CA ALA A 234 12.60 7.43 6.76
C ALA A 234 12.05 7.76 8.16
N CYS A 235 12.87 7.57 9.19
CA CYS A 235 12.55 7.72 10.59
C CYS A 235 13.19 8.99 11.17
N TYR A 236 12.58 9.53 12.22
CA TYR A 236 13.15 10.66 12.96
C TYR A 236 14.43 10.24 13.71
N PRO A 237 15.52 11.03 13.65
CA PRO A 237 16.79 10.67 14.29
C PRO A 237 16.70 10.55 15.81
N ASP A 238 15.78 11.30 16.43
CA ASP A 238 15.58 11.40 17.88
C ASP A 238 14.50 10.46 18.44
N LEU A 239 13.83 9.68 17.58
CA LEU A 239 12.83 8.69 18.01
C LEU A 239 13.38 7.25 17.90
N PRO A 240 12.89 6.30 18.74
CA PRO A 240 13.20 4.88 18.62
C PRO A 240 12.63 4.28 17.32
N LEU A 241 13.28 3.25 16.77
CA LEU A 241 12.91 2.63 15.48
C LEU A 241 11.84 1.53 15.60
N HIS A 242 11.55 1.05 16.81
CA HIS A 242 10.53 0.03 17.10
C HIS A 242 10.59 -1.24 16.22
N MET A 243 11.80 -1.69 15.87
CA MET A 243 12.00 -2.81 14.95
C MET A 243 11.43 -4.12 15.49
N ASP A 244 11.53 -4.36 16.80
CA ASP A 244 11.02 -5.56 17.45
C ASP A 244 9.49 -5.57 17.45
N GLU A 245 8.84 -4.43 17.69
CA GLU A 245 7.39 -4.29 17.65
C GLU A 245 6.86 -4.45 16.21
N VAL A 246 7.58 -3.93 15.22
CA VAL A 246 7.26 -4.15 13.80
C VAL A 246 7.42 -5.62 13.44
N ALA A 247 8.49 -6.28 13.88
CA ALA A 247 8.70 -7.71 13.66
C ALA A 247 7.59 -8.54 14.31
N ALA A 248 7.23 -8.23 15.56
CA ALA A 248 6.15 -8.90 16.29
C ALA A 248 4.79 -8.70 15.61
N ALA A 249 4.51 -7.49 15.09
CA ALA A 249 3.28 -7.22 14.36
C ALA A 249 3.24 -8.01 13.04
N LEU A 250 4.30 -7.95 12.24
CA LEU A 250 4.35 -8.62 10.94
C LEU A 250 4.39 -10.15 11.05
N THR A 251 4.85 -10.71 12.16
CA THR A 251 4.89 -12.17 12.41
C THR A 251 3.70 -12.69 13.22
N HIS A 252 2.76 -11.81 13.63
CA HIS A 252 1.62 -12.20 14.46
C HIS A 252 0.74 -13.26 13.77
N SER A 253 0.51 -14.40 14.41
CA SER A 253 -0.14 -15.58 13.82
C SER A 253 -1.50 -15.35 13.17
N ARG A 254 -2.31 -14.41 13.70
CA ARG A 254 -3.67 -14.11 13.20
C ARG A 254 -3.80 -12.81 12.40
N LEU A 255 -2.82 -11.93 12.49
CA LEU A 255 -2.91 -10.53 12.01
C LEU A 255 -1.74 -10.13 11.14
N GLY A 256 -0.57 -10.72 11.35
CA GLY A 256 0.61 -10.54 10.52
C GLY A 256 0.53 -11.35 9.24
N LEU A 257 1.71 -11.64 8.70
CA LEU A 257 1.96 -12.36 7.46
C LEU A 257 2.58 -13.73 7.80
N PRO A 258 2.52 -14.70 6.87
CA PRO A 258 3.20 -15.98 7.02
C PRO A 258 4.72 -15.84 6.83
N VAL A 259 5.35 -15.03 7.68
CA VAL A 259 6.78 -14.73 7.69
C VAL A 259 7.40 -15.02 9.05
N ARG A 260 8.72 -15.17 9.07
CA ARG A 260 9.56 -15.24 10.27
C ARG A 260 10.53 -14.07 10.26
N ALA A 261 10.75 -13.46 11.42
CA ALA A 261 11.77 -12.42 11.60
C ALA A 261 13.13 -13.06 11.85
N HIS A 262 14.17 -12.51 11.23
CA HIS A 262 15.54 -12.87 11.53
C HIS A 262 16.09 -11.96 12.63
N PRO A 263 17.05 -12.44 13.45
CA PRO A 263 17.78 -11.60 14.37
C PRO A 263 18.42 -10.41 13.64
N VAL A 264 18.35 -9.23 14.25
CA VAL A 264 18.98 -8.03 13.71
C VAL A 264 20.49 -8.25 13.63
N SER A 265 21.06 -8.02 12.44
CA SER A 265 22.49 -8.17 12.22
C SER A 265 23.25 -7.03 12.90
N PRO A 266 24.32 -7.30 13.67
CA PRO A 266 25.17 -6.23 14.21
C PRO A 266 25.80 -5.35 13.12
N ARG A 267 25.97 -5.89 11.89
CA ARG A 267 26.48 -5.13 10.74
C ARG A 267 25.44 -4.20 10.12
N PHE A 268 24.16 -4.51 10.30
CA PHE A 268 23.03 -3.76 9.75
C PHE A 268 21.97 -3.56 10.85
N PRO A 269 22.29 -2.77 11.89
CA PRO A 269 21.47 -2.67 13.10
C PRO A 269 20.11 -2.01 12.86
N ASN A 270 19.89 -1.43 11.68
CA ASN A 270 18.68 -0.74 11.27
C ASN A 270 17.92 -1.47 10.15
N VAL A 271 18.23 -2.74 9.89
CA VAL A 271 17.55 -3.54 8.86
C VAL A 271 16.80 -4.68 9.50
N LEU A 272 15.47 -4.69 9.35
CA LEU A 272 14.63 -5.83 9.71
C LEU A 272 14.49 -6.74 8.49
N ARG A 273 14.94 -7.99 8.64
CA ARG A 273 14.80 -9.04 7.63
C ARG A 273 13.72 -10.01 8.03
N LEU A 274 12.81 -10.29 7.11
CA LEU A 274 11.74 -11.26 7.27
C LEU A 274 11.83 -12.27 6.12
N SER A 275 11.61 -13.56 6.37
CA SER A 275 11.47 -14.55 5.30
C SER A 275 10.14 -15.28 5.35
N ALA A 276 9.68 -15.81 4.22
CA ALA A 276 8.51 -16.68 4.18
C ALA A 276 8.70 -17.89 5.13
N ILE A 277 7.63 -18.35 5.78
CA ILE A 277 7.71 -19.54 6.66
C ILE A 277 8.15 -20.80 5.88
N ASN A 278 7.82 -20.87 4.59
CA ASN A 278 8.05 -22.04 3.75
C ASN A 278 9.27 -21.90 2.80
N GLY A 279 10.14 -20.90 2.99
CA GLY A 279 11.27 -20.69 2.07
C GLY A 279 12.23 -19.57 2.47
N ASP A 280 13.10 -19.21 1.53
CA ASP A 280 14.15 -18.20 1.71
C ASP A 280 13.79 -16.83 1.09
N GLU A 281 12.54 -16.64 0.68
CA GLU A 281 12.08 -15.38 0.11
C GLU A 281 12.08 -14.27 1.18
N ALA A 282 12.87 -13.20 0.97
CA ALA A 282 13.01 -12.14 1.97
C ALA A 282 12.23 -10.86 1.65
N LEU A 283 11.80 -10.21 2.73
CA LEU A 283 11.40 -8.81 2.84
C LEU A 283 12.46 -8.10 3.69
N GLU A 284 12.96 -6.97 3.20
CA GLU A 284 13.82 -6.09 4.00
C GLU A 284 13.12 -4.75 4.28
N LEU A 285 13.09 -4.34 5.54
CA LEU A 285 12.69 -3.00 5.96
C LEU A 285 13.93 -2.27 6.49
N HIS A 286 14.33 -1.20 5.82
CA HIS A 286 15.50 -0.39 6.16
C HIS A 286 15.03 0.85 6.90
N PHE A 287 15.35 0.94 8.19
CA PHE A 287 14.99 2.07 9.04
C PHE A 287 16.08 3.14 8.93
N MET A 288 15.87 4.15 8.10
CA MET A 288 16.83 5.20 7.82
C MET A 288 16.60 6.38 8.75
N ARG A 289 17.59 6.74 9.57
CA ARG A 289 17.52 7.97 10.37
C ARG A 289 17.84 9.16 9.48
N TRP A 290 16.83 9.96 9.15
CA TRP A 290 16.98 11.14 8.30
C TRP A 290 16.36 12.35 8.98
N GLU A 291 17.08 13.47 8.91
CA GLU A 291 16.48 14.76 9.21
C GLU A 291 15.40 15.06 8.18
N ALA A 292 14.27 15.59 8.65
CA ALA A 292 13.20 16.08 7.80
C ALA A 292 13.76 17.20 6.90
N GLY A 293 14.14 16.86 5.66
CA GLY A 293 14.81 17.77 4.74
C GLY A 293 13.91 18.88 4.19
N ARG A 294 14.39 19.58 3.16
CA ARG A 294 13.71 20.75 2.56
C ARG A 294 12.25 20.51 2.16
N GLN A 295 11.87 19.26 1.86
CA GLN A 295 10.50 18.89 1.52
C GLN A 295 9.51 19.17 2.66
N TRP A 296 9.89 19.04 3.93
CA TRP A 296 9.04 19.41 5.06
C TRP A 296 8.99 20.92 5.32
N MET A 297 9.88 21.71 4.70
CA MET A 297 9.76 23.18 4.73
C MET A 297 8.64 23.69 3.82
N ILE A 298 8.17 22.89 2.86
CA ILE A 298 7.08 23.25 1.94
C ILE A 298 5.73 23.21 2.68
N ASP A 299 5.55 22.30 3.64
CA ASP A 299 4.36 22.19 4.48
C ASP A 299 4.71 21.94 5.96
N PRO A 300 5.05 23.00 6.72
CA PRO A 300 5.43 22.88 8.13
C PRO A 300 4.31 22.37 9.04
N ASP A 301 3.03 22.60 8.70
CA ASP A 301 1.89 22.14 9.48
C ASP A 301 1.69 20.63 9.35
N CYS A 302 1.80 20.10 8.13
CA CYS A 302 1.84 18.67 7.89
C CYS A 302 3.01 18.03 8.64
N ALA A 303 4.22 18.62 8.57
CA ALA A 303 5.40 18.13 9.29
C ALA A 303 5.17 18.02 10.80
N ARG A 304 4.62 19.07 11.43
CA ARG A 304 4.27 19.07 12.86
C ARG A 304 3.25 17.99 13.20
N THR A 305 2.26 17.79 12.33
CA THR A 305 1.21 16.78 12.53
C THR A 305 1.77 15.36 12.44
N VAL A 306 2.61 15.07 11.44
CA VAL A 306 3.29 13.78 11.28
C VAL A 306 4.19 13.47 12.47
N ARG A 307 4.97 14.46 12.93
CA ARG A 307 5.82 14.32 14.11
C ARG A 307 5.02 14.04 15.38
N ARG A 308 3.97 14.82 15.65
CA ARG A 308 3.10 14.62 16.83
C ARG A 308 2.48 13.22 16.84
N ARG A 309 2.09 12.70 15.67
CA ARG A 309 1.60 11.32 15.56
C ARG A 309 2.69 10.32 15.93
N ALA A 310 3.90 10.48 15.41
CA ALA A 310 5.02 9.60 15.74
C ALA A 310 5.29 9.59 17.26
N GLU A 311 5.38 10.76 17.89
CA GLU A 311 5.55 10.91 19.34
C GLU A 311 4.41 10.23 20.13
N THR A 312 3.16 10.38 19.66
CA THR A 312 1.99 9.74 20.29
C THR A 312 2.07 8.21 20.25
N VAL A 313 2.53 7.64 19.14
CA VAL A 313 2.71 6.19 19.00
C VAL A 313 3.85 5.71 19.89
N VAL A 314 4.99 6.40 19.91
CA VAL A 314 6.13 6.09 20.79
C VAL A 314 5.67 6.05 22.25
N ALA A 315 4.94 7.08 22.70
CA ALA A 315 4.41 7.14 24.06
C ALA A 315 3.36 6.06 24.36
N ARG A 316 2.67 5.54 23.35
CA ARG A 316 1.73 4.42 23.50
C ARG A 316 2.48 3.09 23.62
N LEU A 317 3.49 2.85 22.79
CA LEU A 317 4.29 1.63 22.83
C LEU A 317 5.08 1.50 24.13
N ALA A 318 5.61 2.61 24.66
CA ALA A 318 6.32 2.62 25.94
C ALA A 318 5.45 2.27 27.17
N ARG A 319 4.12 2.19 27.02
CA ARG A 319 3.17 1.84 28.10
C ARG A 319 2.69 0.38 28.05
N GLN A 320 3.10 -0.37 27.03
CA GLN A 320 2.74 -1.78 26.83
C GLN A 320 3.79 -2.68 27.45
#